data_AF-W4FZG2-F1
#
_entry.id   AF-W4FZG2-F1
#
_cell.length_a   1.000
_cell.length_b   1.000
_cell.length_c   1.000
_cell.angle_alpha   90.00
_cell.angle_beta   90.00
_cell.angle_gamma   90.00
#
_symmetry.space_group_name_H-M   'P 1'
#
loop_
_entity.id
_entity.type
_entity.pdbx_description
1 polymer ?
#
loop_
_entity_poly.entity_id
_entity_poly.type
_entity_poly.pdbx_seq_one_letter_code
_entity_poly.pdbx_strand_id
1 'polypeptide(L)'
;MGDVSSMTILGRRYEKGDGVDMDAETAAFYYYHAAAEASRAYHVRGNQPLHEMNSLFHADDVNVAEGQEGDNDKWIQFQKMRADKDEDVEAMVAMGDLHYWGARGCVRDHSLAFQYFERAATLGSPHGMSAAGGMLLKGEGTAQDNETAIRWYEQAATFHNVRALNGLGYIHFYGTANCTQNQTKGLEYFEQAAAQHTDGDSLFNAGYCHFAGHGTPANATRALAYFRDAARSFGHFDSIFELGKVALNVDGTFDDRHLGDGITYLRAASAAGDWGKVARQGFDAYLKHEYHHAIWLYHEAREYGYPVAAGNLAFLYDAAGLNNSATYLLEATEVEASLRLGDCYYYGKCGVESSVQLAMYWYTRASADGVSVGAYNVGFMNEFGIGGLPVNVDRAKQYYERAMDLSPSWETWFVITLSMYRLKFGSSFGRATTTAAAYSSVKDSFHPASTLPTIDWENIGLGVVVVGLVAVLSVQYLRRS
;
A
#
# COMPACT_ATOMS: atom_id res chain seq x y z
N MET A 1 -29.66 4.92 11.06
CA MET A 1 -28.29 4.95 11.62
C MET A 1 -27.45 5.81 10.71
N GLY A 2 -26.45 6.52 11.26
CA GLY A 2 -25.67 7.52 10.52
C GLY A 2 -24.78 6.94 9.42
N ASP A 3 -24.06 7.82 8.73
CA ASP A 3 -23.11 7.53 7.66
C ASP A 3 -21.85 6.78 8.16
N VAL A 4 -21.37 5.77 7.41
CA VAL A 4 -20.23 4.88 7.79
C VAL A 4 -18.98 5.67 8.01
N SER A 5 -18.70 6.54 7.04
CA SER A 5 -17.58 7.45 7.02
C SER A 5 -17.55 8.32 8.29
N SER A 6 -18.70 8.84 8.71
CA SER A 6 -18.82 9.57 9.98
C SER A 6 -18.50 8.70 11.21
N MET A 7 -18.91 7.44 11.24
CA MET A 7 -18.61 6.52 12.35
C MET A 7 -17.11 6.18 12.41
N THR A 8 -16.48 5.90 11.26
CA THR A 8 -15.03 5.66 11.20
C THR A 8 -14.24 6.85 11.74
N ILE A 9 -14.62 8.07 11.36
CA ILE A 9 -14.00 9.31 11.85
C ILE A 9 -14.19 9.48 13.37
N LEU A 10 -15.41 9.27 13.87
CA LEU A 10 -15.69 9.36 15.31
C LEU A 10 -14.87 8.32 16.09
N GLY A 11 -14.79 7.07 15.61
CA GLY A 11 -13.95 6.03 16.20
C GLY A 11 -12.50 6.49 16.38
N ARG A 12 -11.92 7.08 15.33
CA ARG A 12 -10.55 7.61 15.36
C ARG A 12 -10.38 8.79 16.30
N ARG A 13 -11.35 9.71 16.35
CA ARG A 13 -11.29 10.89 17.23
C ARG A 13 -11.34 10.49 18.70
N TYR A 14 -12.23 9.58 19.09
CA TYR A 14 -12.29 9.05 20.45
C TYR A 14 -11.07 8.19 20.80
N GLU A 15 -10.48 7.48 19.84
CA GLU A 15 -9.23 6.74 20.07
C GLU A 15 -8.04 7.67 20.32
N LYS A 16 -7.93 8.77 19.57
CA LYS A 16 -6.78 9.69 19.62
C LYS A 16 -6.95 10.90 20.53
N GLY A 17 -8.17 11.21 20.95
CA GLY A 17 -8.50 12.45 21.66
C GLY A 17 -8.47 13.70 20.76
N ASP A 18 -8.81 13.56 19.48
CA ASP A 18 -8.79 14.66 18.51
C ASP A 18 -10.10 15.45 18.53
N GLY A 19 -10.10 16.58 19.24
CA GLY A 19 -11.28 17.43 19.44
C GLY A 19 -12.31 16.86 20.41
N VAL A 20 -12.03 15.72 21.05
CA VAL A 20 -12.85 15.04 22.08
C VAL A 20 -11.93 14.41 23.13
N ASP A 21 -12.45 14.09 24.31
CA ASP A 21 -11.70 13.29 25.30
C ASP A 21 -11.50 11.86 24.79
N MET A 22 -10.34 11.27 25.10
CA MET A 22 -10.05 9.88 24.77
C MET A 22 -11.04 8.94 25.46
N ASP A 23 -11.69 8.07 24.68
CA ASP A 23 -12.61 7.06 25.19
C ASP A 23 -12.54 5.80 24.31
N ALA A 24 -11.86 4.77 24.81
CA ALA A 24 -11.66 3.51 24.10
C ALA A 24 -12.97 2.73 23.89
N GLU A 25 -13.94 2.83 24.79
CA GLU A 25 -15.22 2.12 24.67
C GLU A 25 -16.07 2.77 23.59
N THR A 26 -16.13 4.10 23.60
CA THR A 26 -16.84 4.86 22.56
C THR A 26 -16.16 4.68 21.19
N ALA A 27 -14.82 4.64 21.13
CA ALA A 27 -14.09 4.32 19.91
C ALA A 27 -14.45 2.93 19.38
N ALA A 28 -14.43 1.90 20.24
CA ALA A 28 -14.79 0.53 19.88
C ALA A 28 -16.24 0.41 19.37
N PHE A 29 -17.17 1.13 20.00
CA PHE A 29 -18.57 1.21 19.56
C PHE A 29 -18.69 1.73 18.12
N TYR A 30 -18.06 2.87 17.82
CA TYR A 30 -18.12 3.45 16.47
C TYR A 30 -17.41 2.58 15.44
N TYR A 31 -16.24 2.02 15.76
CA TYR A 31 -15.54 1.11 14.86
C TYR A 31 -16.33 -0.16 14.58
N TYR A 32 -17.01 -0.74 15.58
CA TYR A 32 -17.87 -1.90 15.37
C TYR A 32 -18.99 -1.60 14.37
N HIS A 33 -19.69 -0.49 14.54
CA HIS A 33 -20.81 -0.13 13.65
C HIS A 33 -20.34 0.24 12.24
N ALA A 34 -19.21 0.95 12.13
CA ALA A 34 -18.59 1.25 10.84
C ALA A 34 -18.16 -0.04 10.11
N ALA A 35 -17.45 -0.94 10.80
CA ALA A 35 -17.01 -2.21 10.23
C ALA A 35 -18.20 -3.12 9.83
N ALA A 36 -19.28 -3.12 10.61
CA ALA A 36 -20.48 -3.89 10.28
C ALA A 36 -21.18 -3.37 9.01
N GLU A 37 -21.21 -2.06 8.77
CA GLU A 37 -21.73 -1.50 7.53
C GLU A 37 -20.76 -1.69 6.36
N ALA A 38 -19.44 -1.54 6.58
CA ALA A 38 -18.43 -1.87 5.58
C ALA A 38 -18.56 -3.35 5.12
N SER A 39 -18.80 -4.27 6.06
CA SER A 39 -19.08 -5.68 5.74
C SER A 39 -20.35 -5.83 4.91
N ARG A 40 -21.44 -5.11 5.23
CA ARG A 40 -22.65 -5.12 4.41
C ARG A 40 -22.37 -4.62 2.99
N ALA A 41 -21.68 -3.49 2.85
CA ALA A 41 -21.31 -2.91 1.57
C ALA A 41 -20.45 -3.87 0.73
N TYR A 42 -19.46 -4.51 1.35
CA TYR A 42 -18.59 -5.52 0.73
C TYR A 42 -19.36 -6.73 0.20
N HIS A 43 -20.51 -7.07 0.79
CA HIS A 43 -21.34 -8.20 0.34
C HIS A 43 -22.48 -7.78 -0.60
N VAL A 44 -22.61 -6.50 -0.95
CA VAL A 44 -23.59 -6.08 -1.95
C VAL A 44 -23.12 -6.55 -3.32
N ARG A 45 -23.92 -7.44 -3.91
CA ARG A 45 -23.64 -8.04 -5.20
C ARG A 45 -23.44 -6.99 -6.29
N GLY A 46 -22.30 -7.08 -6.98
CA GLY A 46 -21.93 -6.16 -8.04
C GLY A 46 -21.55 -4.76 -7.55
N ASN A 47 -21.40 -4.53 -6.25
CA ASN A 47 -20.97 -3.25 -5.68
C ASN A 47 -19.78 -3.43 -4.72
N GLN A 48 -19.08 -4.56 -4.82
CA GLN A 48 -17.91 -4.82 -4.01
C GLN A 48 -16.82 -3.77 -4.29
N PRO A 49 -16.30 -3.09 -3.25
CA PRO A 49 -15.28 -2.08 -3.41
C PRO A 49 -13.95 -2.73 -3.79
N LEU A 50 -13.26 -2.16 -4.78
CA LEU A 50 -11.87 -2.47 -5.06
C LEU A 50 -10.97 -1.46 -4.33
N HIS A 51 -10.00 -1.97 -3.58
CA HIS A 51 -9.04 -1.16 -2.85
C HIS A 51 -7.76 -0.99 -3.65
N GLU A 52 -7.67 0.13 -4.39
CA GLU A 52 -6.44 0.52 -5.06
C GLU A 52 -5.60 1.43 -4.14
N MET A 53 -4.38 0.99 -3.80
CA MET A 53 -3.48 1.75 -2.93
C MET A 53 -2.48 2.56 -3.75
N ASN A 54 -2.97 3.49 -4.57
CA ASN A 54 -2.11 4.30 -5.44
C ASN A 54 -1.34 5.35 -4.63
N SER A 55 -0.02 5.16 -4.51
CA SER A 55 0.89 6.13 -3.90
C SER A 55 1.41 7.14 -4.93
N LEU A 56 1.34 8.41 -4.57
CA LEU A 56 1.95 9.55 -5.27
C LEU A 56 3.31 9.91 -4.69
N PHE A 57 3.73 9.26 -3.59
CA PHE A 57 4.89 9.69 -2.83
C PHE A 57 6.16 9.76 -3.69
N HIS A 58 6.30 8.85 -4.66
CA HIS A 58 7.44 8.75 -5.58
C HIS A 58 7.14 9.26 -7.00
N ALA A 59 6.08 10.03 -7.20
CA ALA A 59 5.62 10.43 -8.54
C ALA A 59 6.61 11.32 -9.33
N ASP A 60 7.60 11.92 -8.66
CA ASP A 60 8.71 12.63 -9.32
C ASP A 60 9.75 11.67 -9.94
N ASP A 61 9.91 10.48 -9.34
CA ASP A 61 10.97 9.51 -9.69
C ASP A 61 10.44 8.40 -10.62
N VAL A 62 9.15 8.09 -10.53
CA VAL A 62 8.51 6.99 -11.29
C VAL A 62 7.23 7.45 -11.98
N ASN A 63 6.95 6.85 -13.14
CA ASN A 63 5.68 7.06 -13.81
C ASN A 63 4.55 6.32 -13.08
N VAL A 64 3.97 6.97 -12.07
CA VAL A 64 2.83 6.43 -11.31
C VAL A 64 1.57 6.24 -12.17
N ALA A 65 1.49 6.89 -13.34
CA ALA A 65 0.36 6.74 -14.25
C ALA A 65 0.41 5.43 -15.07
N GLU A 66 1.57 4.78 -15.17
CA GLU A 66 1.70 3.54 -15.94
C GLU A 66 0.80 2.43 -15.39
N GLY A 67 -0.05 1.90 -16.25
CA GLY A 67 -1.07 0.92 -15.90
C GLY A 67 -2.26 1.50 -15.12
N GLN A 68 -2.48 2.81 -15.12
CA GLN A 68 -3.54 3.46 -14.31
C GLN A 68 -4.49 4.36 -15.12
N GLU A 69 -4.32 4.45 -16.45
CA GLU A 69 -5.09 5.34 -17.33
C GLU A 69 -6.24 4.64 -18.08
N GLY A 70 -6.65 3.45 -17.61
CA GLY A 70 -7.72 2.67 -18.23
C GLY A 70 -7.42 2.31 -19.68
N ASP A 71 -8.42 2.39 -20.56
CA ASP A 71 -8.27 2.02 -21.98
C ASP A 71 -7.27 2.90 -22.76
N ASN A 72 -6.88 4.07 -22.22
CA ASN A 72 -5.85 4.93 -22.82
C ASN A 72 -4.43 4.47 -22.47
N ASP A 73 -4.29 3.57 -21.51
CA ASP A 73 -3.01 3.09 -21.03
C ASP A 73 -2.35 2.13 -22.02
N LYS A 74 -1.06 2.35 -22.33
CA LYS A 74 -0.32 1.53 -23.29
C LYS A 74 -0.15 0.08 -22.83
N TRP A 75 0.05 -0.14 -21.54
CA TRP A 75 0.18 -1.48 -20.97
C TRP A 75 -1.16 -2.22 -21.07
N ILE A 76 -2.28 -1.56 -20.77
CA ILE A 76 -3.62 -2.15 -20.94
C ILE A 76 -3.92 -2.44 -22.41
N GLN A 77 -3.56 -1.54 -23.33
CA GLN A 77 -3.70 -1.79 -24.79
C GLN A 77 -2.87 -2.98 -25.27
N PHE A 78 -1.66 -3.15 -24.75
CA PHE A 78 -0.83 -4.32 -25.04
C PHE A 78 -1.46 -5.61 -24.53
N GLN A 79 -2.00 -5.60 -23.30
CA GLN A 79 -2.73 -6.76 -22.76
C GLN A 79 -3.98 -7.09 -23.57
N LYS A 80 -4.72 -6.06 -23.99
CA LYS A 80 -5.85 -6.23 -24.89
C LYS A 80 -5.44 -6.86 -26.22
N MET A 81 -4.31 -6.46 -26.80
CA MET A 81 -3.80 -7.07 -28.03
C MET A 81 -3.50 -8.57 -27.84
N ARG A 82 -2.80 -8.94 -26.76
CA ARG A 82 -2.51 -10.34 -26.42
C ARG A 82 -3.80 -11.15 -26.24
N ALA A 83 -4.75 -10.60 -25.49
CA ALA A 83 -6.04 -11.22 -25.24
C ALA A 83 -6.84 -11.39 -26.54
N ASP A 84 -6.89 -10.39 -27.42
CA ASP A 84 -7.76 -10.41 -28.60
C ASP A 84 -7.17 -11.12 -29.82
N LYS A 85 -5.84 -11.18 -29.96
CA LYS A 85 -5.18 -11.70 -31.17
C LYS A 85 -4.36 -12.96 -30.97
N ASP A 86 -3.69 -13.09 -29.83
CA ASP A 86 -2.67 -14.13 -29.63
C ASP A 86 -3.23 -15.35 -28.88
N GLU A 87 -4.56 -15.39 -28.64
CA GLU A 87 -5.25 -16.39 -27.82
C GLU A 87 -4.63 -16.58 -26.43
N ASP A 88 -4.02 -15.52 -25.90
CA ASP A 88 -3.33 -15.54 -24.63
C ASP A 88 -4.33 -15.59 -23.46
N VAL A 89 -4.44 -16.76 -22.86
CA VAL A 89 -5.40 -17.01 -21.77
C VAL A 89 -5.12 -16.21 -20.51
N GLU A 90 -3.86 -15.88 -20.21
CA GLU A 90 -3.53 -15.06 -19.05
C GLU A 90 -3.94 -13.61 -19.28
N ALA A 91 -3.70 -13.09 -20.49
CA ALA A 91 -4.14 -11.76 -20.88
C ALA A 91 -5.68 -11.66 -20.88
N MET A 92 -6.39 -12.69 -21.34
CA MET A 92 -7.86 -12.73 -21.26
C MET A 92 -8.35 -12.68 -19.81
N VAL A 93 -7.77 -13.47 -18.91
CA VAL A 93 -8.14 -13.43 -17.48
C VAL A 93 -7.85 -12.05 -16.89
N ALA A 94 -6.69 -11.46 -17.19
CA ALA A 94 -6.34 -10.12 -16.72
C ALA A 94 -7.31 -9.04 -17.22
N MET A 95 -7.68 -9.06 -18.51
CA MET A 95 -8.68 -8.15 -19.08
C MET A 95 -10.06 -8.36 -18.46
N GLY A 96 -10.44 -9.62 -18.23
CA GLY A 96 -11.65 -9.98 -17.50
C GLY A 96 -11.69 -9.37 -16.11
N ASP A 97 -10.60 -9.52 -15.33
CA ASP A 97 -10.49 -8.94 -13.99
C ASP A 97 -10.56 -7.40 -14.01
N LEU A 98 -9.85 -6.74 -14.93
CA LEU A 98 -9.87 -5.28 -15.09
C LEU A 98 -11.30 -4.76 -15.27
N HIS A 99 -12.06 -5.35 -16.20
CA HIS A 99 -13.44 -4.93 -16.48
C HIS A 99 -14.45 -5.43 -15.44
N TYR A 100 -14.21 -6.56 -14.79
CA TYR A 100 -15.08 -7.05 -13.72
C TYR A 100 -15.04 -6.09 -12.51
N TRP A 101 -13.85 -5.63 -12.13
CA TRP A 101 -13.68 -4.73 -10.99
C TRP A 101 -13.80 -3.24 -11.34
N GLY A 102 -13.55 -2.86 -12.60
CA GLY A 102 -13.36 -1.45 -12.96
C GLY A 102 -12.05 -0.90 -12.39
N ALA A 103 -10.99 -1.72 -12.43
CA ALA A 103 -9.68 -1.40 -11.86
C ALA A 103 -8.85 -0.53 -12.81
N ARG A 104 -7.83 0.15 -12.27
CA ARG A 104 -6.78 0.82 -13.05
C ARG A 104 -7.29 1.86 -14.06
N GLY A 105 -8.40 2.51 -13.71
CA GLY A 105 -9.08 3.49 -14.57
C GLY A 105 -9.98 2.87 -15.65
N CYS A 106 -10.06 1.55 -15.76
CA CYS A 106 -11.04 0.89 -16.64
C CYS A 106 -12.46 1.06 -16.10
N VAL A 107 -13.41 1.27 -17.00
CA VAL A 107 -14.82 1.25 -16.62
C VAL A 107 -15.25 -0.19 -16.33
N ARG A 108 -15.98 -0.37 -15.23
CA ARG A 108 -16.55 -1.67 -14.88
C ARG A 108 -17.60 -2.08 -15.90
N ASP A 109 -17.39 -3.22 -16.53
CA ASP A 109 -18.26 -3.83 -17.54
C ASP A 109 -18.27 -5.35 -17.36
N HIS A 110 -19.29 -5.86 -16.64
CA HIS A 110 -19.42 -7.29 -16.41
C HIS A 110 -19.69 -8.08 -17.70
N SER A 111 -20.35 -7.48 -18.71
CA SER A 111 -20.62 -8.19 -19.96
C SER A 111 -19.34 -8.39 -20.78
N LEU A 112 -18.46 -7.39 -20.80
CA LEU A 112 -17.14 -7.52 -21.41
C LEU A 112 -16.24 -8.46 -20.62
N ALA A 113 -16.27 -8.38 -19.29
CA ALA A 113 -15.52 -9.29 -18.43
C ALA A 113 -15.92 -10.76 -18.66
N PHE A 114 -17.22 -11.04 -18.74
CA PHE A 114 -17.73 -12.38 -19.03
C PHE A 114 -17.20 -12.92 -20.36
N GLN A 115 -17.20 -12.11 -21.43
CA GLN A 115 -16.70 -12.53 -22.74
C GLN A 115 -15.21 -12.93 -22.69
N TYR A 116 -14.38 -12.19 -21.96
CA TYR A 116 -12.97 -12.53 -21.78
C TYR A 116 -12.80 -13.82 -20.97
N PHE A 117 -13.51 -13.96 -19.85
CA PHE A 117 -13.41 -15.16 -19.02
C PHE A 117 -13.95 -16.41 -19.72
N GLU A 118 -15.06 -16.30 -20.47
CA GLU A 118 -15.65 -17.41 -21.23
C GLU A 118 -14.69 -17.89 -22.35
N ARG A 119 -14.04 -16.97 -23.06
CA ARG A 119 -12.99 -17.33 -24.03
C ARG A 119 -11.83 -18.06 -23.35
N ALA A 120 -11.33 -17.53 -22.22
CA ALA A 120 -10.27 -18.18 -21.46
C ALA A 120 -10.70 -19.58 -20.95
N ALA A 121 -11.94 -19.72 -20.48
CA ALA A 121 -12.52 -21.00 -20.04
C ALA A 121 -12.59 -22.01 -21.18
N THR A 122 -13.03 -21.58 -22.37
CA THR A 122 -13.12 -22.41 -23.58
C THR A 122 -11.75 -22.93 -24.02
N LEU A 123 -10.70 -22.14 -23.82
CA LEU A 123 -9.31 -22.52 -24.07
C LEU A 123 -8.67 -23.35 -22.95
N GLY A 124 -9.42 -23.73 -21.92
CA GLY A 124 -8.95 -24.63 -20.87
C GLY A 124 -8.34 -23.95 -19.64
N SER A 125 -8.43 -22.61 -19.52
CA SER A 125 -7.89 -21.90 -18.35
C SER A 125 -8.71 -22.18 -17.09
N PRO A 126 -8.13 -22.75 -16.01
CA PRO A 126 -8.84 -22.96 -14.75
C PRO A 126 -9.31 -21.64 -14.10
N HIS A 127 -8.56 -20.56 -14.30
CA HIS A 127 -8.94 -19.22 -13.82
C HIS A 127 -10.10 -18.64 -14.66
N GLY A 128 -10.08 -18.83 -15.98
CA GLY A 128 -11.19 -18.45 -16.85
C GLY A 128 -12.47 -19.22 -16.50
N MET A 129 -12.37 -20.55 -16.34
CA MET A 129 -13.47 -21.42 -15.94
C MET A 129 -14.10 -20.98 -14.62
N SER A 130 -13.30 -20.70 -13.59
CA SER A 130 -13.85 -20.30 -12.30
C SER A 130 -14.43 -18.89 -12.32
N ALA A 131 -13.79 -17.93 -12.99
CA ALA A 131 -14.35 -16.58 -13.12
C ALA A 131 -15.67 -16.59 -13.90
N ALA A 132 -15.70 -17.24 -15.06
CA ALA A 132 -16.91 -17.34 -15.89
C ALA A 132 -18.02 -18.14 -15.18
N GLY A 133 -17.68 -19.21 -14.47
CA GLY A 133 -18.62 -19.98 -13.65
C GLY A 133 -19.25 -19.14 -12.54
N GLY A 134 -18.45 -18.33 -11.85
CA GLY A 134 -18.96 -17.39 -10.85
C GLY A 134 -19.93 -16.35 -11.43
N MET A 135 -19.61 -15.82 -12.61
CA MET A 135 -20.48 -14.87 -13.30
C MET A 135 -21.79 -15.51 -13.78
N LEU A 136 -21.77 -16.76 -14.27
CA LEU A 136 -22.97 -17.51 -14.65
C LEU A 136 -23.85 -17.86 -13.45
N LEU A 137 -23.30 -18.25 -12.30
CA LEU A 137 -24.09 -18.52 -11.09
C LEU A 137 -24.84 -17.31 -10.60
N LYS A 138 -24.19 -16.15 -10.71
CA LYS A 138 -24.77 -14.88 -10.32
C LYS A 138 -25.75 -14.42 -11.42
N GLY A 139 -25.38 -14.54 -12.69
CA GLY A 139 -26.00 -13.79 -13.79
C GLY A 139 -25.44 -12.36 -13.85
N GLU A 140 -24.13 -12.21 -13.69
CA GLU A 140 -23.42 -10.93 -13.85
C GLU A 140 -22.88 -10.82 -15.27
N GLY A 141 -23.32 -9.81 -16.02
CA GLY A 141 -22.88 -9.62 -17.41
C GLY A 141 -23.45 -10.62 -18.43
N THR A 142 -24.15 -11.66 -17.95
CA THR A 142 -24.77 -12.74 -18.74
C THR A 142 -26.04 -13.25 -18.04
N ALA A 143 -26.83 -14.10 -18.72
CA ALA A 143 -27.95 -14.80 -18.10
C ALA A 143 -27.46 -15.85 -17.10
N GLN A 144 -28.24 -16.10 -16.06
CA GLN A 144 -27.87 -17.11 -15.06
C GLN A 144 -27.93 -18.53 -15.67
N ASP A 145 -26.87 -19.31 -15.51
CA ASP A 145 -26.79 -20.73 -15.90
C ASP A 145 -26.01 -21.52 -14.85
N ASN A 146 -26.76 -22.16 -13.95
CA ASN A 146 -26.20 -22.92 -12.84
C ASN A 146 -25.51 -24.21 -13.30
N GLU A 147 -26.01 -24.85 -14.36
CA GLU A 147 -25.50 -26.15 -14.82
C GLU A 147 -24.12 -25.99 -15.46
N THR A 148 -23.98 -25.02 -16.37
CA THR A 148 -22.69 -24.71 -16.98
C THR A 148 -21.68 -24.24 -15.94
N ALA A 149 -22.10 -23.43 -14.98
CA ALA A 149 -21.22 -22.94 -13.94
C ALA A 149 -20.66 -24.04 -13.03
N ILE A 150 -21.52 -24.97 -12.56
CA ILE A 150 -21.08 -26.11 -11.74
C ILE A 150 -20.07 -26.94 -12.52
N ARG A 151 -20.34 -27.24 -13.79
CA ARG A 151 -19.43 -28.00 -14.65
C ARG A 151 -18.05 -27.33 -14.78
N TRP A 152 -18.01 -26.01 -15.01
CA TRP A 152 -16.74 -25.28 -15.08
C TRP A 152 -16.02 -25.24 -13.74
N TYR A 153 -16.74 -25.10 -12.63
CA TYR A 153 -16.12 -25.21 -11.31
C TYR A 153 -15.56 -26.60 -11.04
N GLU A 154 -16.28 -27.68 -11.39
CA GLU A 154 -15.78 -29.05 -11.23
C GLU A 154 -14.50 -29.27 -12.05
N GLN A 155 -14.46 -28.78 -13.30
CA GLN A 155 -13.27 -28.85 -14.15
C GLN A 155 -12.10 -28.03 -13.59
N ALA A 156 -12.33 -26.79 -13.16
CA ALA A 156 -11.29 -25.96 -12.55
C ALA A 156 -10.79 -26.54 -11.22
N ALA A 157 -11.66 -27.17 -10.43
CA ALA A 157 -11.32 -27.81 -9.16
C ALA A 157 -10.36 -29.00 -9.34
N THR A 158 -10.36 -29.70 -10.49
CA THR A 158 -9.36 -30.75 -10.76
C THR A 158 -7.93 -30.22 -10.86
N PHE A 159 -7.77 -28.91 -11.08
CA PHE A 159 -6.50 -28.20 -11.07
C PHE A 159 -6.24 -27.47 -9.74
N HIS A 160 -6.97 -27.83 -8.67
CA HIS A 160 -6.91 -27.18 -7.36
C HIS A 160 -7.19 -25.67 -7.40
N ASN A 161 -8.01 -25.21 -8.36
CA ASN A 161 -8.39 -23.80 -8.43
C ASN A 161 -9.25 -23.41 -7.20
N VAL A 162 -8.69 -22.58 -6.32
CA VAL A 162 -9.31 -22.21 -5.04
C VAL A 162 -10.65 -21.50 -5.19
N ARG A 163 -10.82 -20.63 -6.20
CA ARG A 163 -12.11 -19.95 -6.47
C ARG A 163 -13.20 -20.95 -6.84
N ALA A 164 -12.86 -21.95 -7.65
CA ALA A 164 -13.79 -23.02 -8.01
C ALA A 164 -14.12 -23.92 -6.81
N LEU A 165 -13.12 -24.32 -6.02
CA LEU A 165 -13.33 -25.09 -4.79
C LEU A 165 -14.25 -24.33 -3.81
N ASN A 166 -13.99 -23.05 -3.56
CA ASN A 166 -14.87 -22.21 -2.74
C ASN A 166 -16.27 -22.07 -3.35
N GLY A 167 -16.39 -21.93 -4.67
CA GLY A 167 -17.66 -21.89 -5.38
C GLY A 167 -18.49 -23.17 -5.16
N LEU A 168 -17.88 -24.34 -5.34
CA LEU A 168 -18.53 -25.64 -5.06
C LEU A 168 -18.86 -25.81 -3.58
N GLY A 169 -17.94 -25.38 -2.71
CA GLY A 169 -18.16 -25.33 -1.26
C GLY A 169 -19.42 -24.55 -0.92
N TYR A 170 -19.56 -23.33 -1.46
CA TYR A 170 -20.73 -22.47 -1.26
C TYR A 170 -22.03 -23.11 -1.79
N ILE A 171 -21.99 -23.69 -3.00
CA ILE A 171 -23.14 -24.35 -3.63
C ILE A 171 -23.67 -25.47 -2.74
N HIS A 172 -22.80 -26.36 -2.28
CA HIS A 172 -23.20 -27.46 -1.40
C HIS A 172 -23.56 -26.97 0.00
N PHE A 173 -22.79 -26.04 0.57
CA PHE A 173 -23.01 -25.54 1.93
C PHE A 173 -24.41 -24.91 2.12
N TYR A 174 -24.86 -24.13 1.14
CA TYR A 174 -26.18 -23.46 1.19
C TYR A 174 -27.28 -24.21 0.43
N GLY A 175 -26.95 -25.20 -0.40
CA GLY A 175 -27.93 -25.84 -1.29
C GLY A 175 -28.44 -24.88 -2.35
N THR A 176 -27.55 -24.09 -2.95
CA THR A 176 -27.88 -23.13 -4.01
C THR A 176 -27.69 -23.78 -5.39
N ALA A 177 -27.94 -23.03 -6.47
CA ALA A 177 -27.69 -23.49 -7.84
C ALA A 177 -28.40 -24.80 -8.21
N ASN A 178 -29.60 -25.05 -7.65
CA ASN A 178 -30.39 -26.28 -7.79
C ASN A 178 -29.75 -27.54 -7.16
N CYS A 179 -28.80 -27.40 -6.23
CA CYS A 179 -28.24 -28.49 -5.45
C CYS A 179 -28.91 -28.64 -4.07
N THR A 180 -29.00 -29.86 -3.54
CA THR A 180 -29.41 -30.09 -2.16
C THR A 180 -28.32 -29.64 -1.19
N GLN A 181 -28.72 -28.99 -0.09
CA GLN A 181 -27.81 -28.58 0.96
C GLN A 181 -27.06 -29.77 1.58
N ASN A 182 -25.74 -29.63 1.70
CA ASN A 182 -24.83 -30.56 2.36
C ASN A 182 -23.63 -29.77 2.93
N GLN A 183 -23.72 -29.39 4.19
CA GLN A 183 -22.68 -28.59 4.86
C GLN A 183 -21.38 -29.37 5.07
N THR A 184 -21.42 -30.69 5.24
CA THR A 184 -20.20 -31.51 5.36
C THR A 184 -19.43 -31.52 4.04
N LYS A 185 -20.11 -31.73 2.91
CA LYS A 185 -19.48 -31.64 1.58
C LYS A 185 -19.00 -30.22 1.28
N GLY A 186 -19.76 -29.21 1.70
CA GLY A 186 -19.33 -27.81 1.60
C GLY A 186 -18.02 -27.54 2.34
N LEU A 187 -17.93 -28.00 3.59
CA LEU A 187 -16.72 -27.92 4.41
C LEU A 187 -15.54 -28.66 3.77
N GLU A 188 -15.74 -29.85 3.21
CA GLU A 188 -14.68 -30.61 2.53
C GLU A 188 -14.04 -29.80 1.38
N TYR A 189 -14.84 -29.08 0.59
CA TYR A 189 -14.31 -28.20 -0.46
C TYR A 189 -13.60 -26.97 0.12
N PHE A 190 -14.16 -26.34 1.16
CA PHE A 190 -13.51 -25.20 1.83
C PHE A 190 -12.16 -25.60 2.47
N GLU A 191 -12.06 -26.78 3.07
CA GLU A 191 -10.80 -27.28 3.64
C GLU A 191 -9.77 -27.61 2.54
N GLN A 192 -10.21 -28.15 1.40
CA GLN A 192 -9.35 -28.36 0.23
C GLN A 192 -8.80 -27.04 -0.32
N ALA A 193 -9.65 -26.01 -0.40
CA ALA A 193 -9.24 -24.67 -0.82
C ALA A 193 -8.27 -24.04 0.19
N ALA A 194 -8.60 -24.11 1.49
CA ALA A 194 -7.77 -23.59 2.59
C ALA A 194 -6.39 -24.26 2.62
N ALA A 195 -6.30 -25.55 2.29
CA ALA A 195 -5.04 -26.29 2.23
C ALA A 195 -4.07 -25.80 1.15
N GLN A 196 -4.55 -25.06 0.13
CA GLN A 196 -3.68 -24.45 -0.88
C GLN A 196 -2.94 -23.21 -0.37
N HIS A 197 -3.48 -22.54 0.66
CA HIS A 197 -2.89 -21.33 1.27
C HIS A 197 -2.56 -20.23 0.24
N THR A 198 -3.47 -19.98 -0.70
CA THR A 198 -3.27 -18.96 -1.75
C THR A 198 -4.13 -17.72 -1.60
N ASP A 199 -5.18 -17.77 -0.78
CA ASP A 199 -6.11 -16.65 -0.55
C ASP A 199 -6.75 -16.70 0.85
N GLY A 200 -7.29 -15.55 1.26
CA GLY A 200 -7.94 -15.38 2.56
C GLY A 200 -9.37 -15.91 2.64
N ASP A 201 -10.14 -15.89 1.54
CA ASP A 201 -11.53 -16.34 1.51
C ASP A 201 -11.62 -17.84 1.85
N SER A 202 -10.72 -18.64 1.29
CA SER A 202 -10.60 -20.09 1.54
C SER A 202 -10.40 -20.41 3.02
N LEU A 203 -9.44 -19.73 3.66
CA LEU A 203 -9.18 -19.87 5.09
C LEU A 203 -10.38 -19.41 5.92
N PHE A 204 -10.99 -18.28 5.57
CA PHE A 204 -12.16 -17.76 6.26
C PHE A 204 -13.35 -18.72 6.19
N ASN A 205 -13.69 -19.24 5.01
CA ASN A 205 -14.82 -20.15 4.83
C ASN A 205 -14.68 -21.41 5.70
N ALA A 206 -13.48 -22.01 5.72
CA ALA A 206 -13.19 -23.15 6.59
C ALA A 206 -13.27 -22.74 8.08
N GLY A 207 -12.66 -21.59 8.44
CA GLY A 207 -12.69 -21.04 9.78
C GLY A 207 -14.11 -20.81 10.29
N TYR A 208 -14.99 -20.24 9.47
CA TYR A 208 -16.39 -19.98 9.77
C TYR A 208 -17.18 -21.27 10.02
N CYS A 209 -16.95 -22.31 9.21
CA CYS A 209 -17.57 -23.60 9.44
C CYS A 209 -17.15 -24.23 10.78
N HIS A 210 -15.86 -24.17 11.13
CA HIS A 210 -15.38 -24.61 12.43
C HIS A 210 -15.89 -23.75 13.58
N PHE A 211 -16.07 -22.44 13.36
CA PHE A 211 -16.59 -21.52 14.36
C PHE A 211 -18.03 -21.85 14.73
N ALA A 212 -18.89 -21.92 13.71
CA ALA A 212 -20.33 -22.11 13.86
C ALA A 212 -20.75 -23.60 13.99
N GLY A 213 -19.83 -24.53 13.75
CA GLY A 213 -20.13 -25.97 13.76
C GLY A 213 -20.96 -26.43 12.56
N HIS A 214 -20.69 -25.86 11.37
CA HIS A 214 -21.36 -26.27 10.13
C HIS A 214 -20.61 -27.41 9.45
N GLY A 215 -21.27 -28.54 9.27
CA GLY A 215 -20.67 -29.75 8.69
C GLY A 215 -19.69 -30.50 9.62
N THR A 216 -19.42 -29.96 10.81
CA THR A 216 -18.49 -30.47 11.84
C THR A 216 -18.90 -29.94 13.22
N PRO A 217 -18.59 -30.59 14.35
CA PRO A 217 -18.72 -29.96 15.65
C PRO A 217 -17.93 -28.64 15.75
N ALA A 218 -18.47 -27.64 16.44
CA ALA A 218 -17.80 -26.35 16.64
C ALA A 218 -16.43 -26.52 17.33
N ASN A 219 -15.43 -25.80 16.84
CA ASN A 219 -14.06 -25.81 17.32
C ASN A 219 -13.45 -24.40 17.23
N ALA A 220 -13.59 -23.65 18.33
CA ALA A 220 -13.12 -22.27 18.42
C ALA A 220 -11.59 -22.13 18.21
N THR A 221 -10.79 -23.07 18.72
CA THR A 221 -9.32 -23.04 18.53
C THR A 221 -8.95 -23.13 17.07
N ARG A 222 -9.59 -24.05 16.33
CA ARG A 222 -9.35 -24.23 14.90
C ARG A 222 -9.88 -23.05 14.09
N ALA A 223 -11.06 -22.55 14.41
CA ALA A 223 -11.62 -21.35 13.79
C ALA A 223 -10.72 -20.13 13.93
N LEU A 224 -10.25 -19.84 15.14
CA LEU A 224 -9.36 -18.71 15.41
C LEU A 224 -8.00 -18.85 14.73
N ALA A 225 -7.50 -20.07 14.55
CA ALA A 225 -6.30 -20.30 13.75
C ALA A 225 -6.50 -19.88 12.29
N TYR A 226 -7.59 -20.32 11.67
CA TYR A 226 -7.95 -19.92 10.30
C TYR A 226 -8.17 -18.41 10.17
N PHE A 227 -8.95 -17.79 11.06
CA PHE A 227 -9.20 -16.35 10.99
C PHE A 227 -7.92 -15.53 11.17
N ARG A 228 -7.04 -15.91 12.11
CA ARG A 228 -5.76 -15.21 12.31
C ARG A 228 -4.83 -15.35 11.11
N ASP A 229 -4.79 -16.53 10.48
CA ASP A 229 -4.00 -16.75 9.28
C ASP A 229 -4.54 -15.93 8.10
N ALA A 230 -5.85 -15.99 7.85
CA ALA A 230 -6.51 -15.19 6.82
C ALA A 230 -6.27 -13.68 7.00
N ALA A 231 -6.39 -13.18 8.23
CA ALA A 231 -6.15 -11.77 8.55
C ALA A 231 -4.67 -11.37 8.38
N ARG A 232 -3.72 -12.19 8.85
CA ARG A 232 -2.29 -11.82 8.84
C ARG A 232 -1.61 -12.04 7.50
N SER A 233 -1.94 -13.13 6.82
CA SER A 233 -1.30 -13.53 5.57
C SER A 233 -1.91 -12.83 4.36
N PHE A 234 -3.22 -12.53 4.40
CA PHE A 234 -3.96 -12.00 3.25
C PHE A 234 -4.74 -10.72 3.52
N GLY A 235 -4.75 -10.20 4.76
CA GLY A 235 -5.55 -9.03 5.10
C GLY A 235 -7.06 -9.25 4.94
N HIS A 236 -7.53 -10.51 5.09
CA HIS A 236 -8.91 -10.88 4.78
C HIS A 236 -9.92 -10.11 5.65
N PHE A 237 -10.81 -9.36 4.99
CA PHE A 237 -11.72 -8.41 5.60
C PHE A 237 -12.62 -9.05 6.67
N ASP A 238 -13.38 -10.11 6.32
CA ASP A 238 -14.33 -10.68 7.28
C ASP A 238 -13.64 -11.44 8.41
N SER A 239 -12.42 -11.94 8.19
CA SER A 239 -11.63 -12.52 9.27
C SER A 239 -11.18 -11.46 10.26
N ILE A 240 -10.74 -10.30 9.78
CA ILE A 240 -10.43 -9.15 10.62
C ILE A 240 -11.68 -8.73 11.40
N PHE A 241 -12.82 -8.60 10.73
CA PHE A 241 -14.07 -8.21 11.38
C PHE A 241 -14.52 -9.22 12.45
N GLU A 242 -14.50 -10.52 12.15
CA GLU A 242 -14.86 -11.56 13.11
C GLU A 242 -13.89 -11.65 14.28
N LEU A 243 -12.58 -11.47 14.06
CA LEU A 243 -11.61 -11.37 15.15
C LEU A 243 -11.88 -10.17 16.06
N GLY A 244 -12.31 -9.04 15.49
CA GLY A 244 -12.75 -7.87 16.25
C GLY A 244 -13.99 -8.14 17.11
N LYS A 245 -15.00 -8.82 16.54
CA LYS A 245 -16.20 -9.26 17.27
C LYS A 245 -15.87 -10.20 18.42
N VAL A 246 -15.03 -11.19 18.16
CA VAL A 246 -14.56 -12.15 19.16
C VAL A 246 -13.80 -11.43 20.27
N ALA A 247 -12.86 -10.54 19.94
CA ALA A 247 -12.09 -9.80 20.93
C ALA A 247 -12.95 -8.91 21.83
N LEU A 248 -14.01 -8.30 21.30
CA LEU A 248 -14.95 -7.52 22.11
C LEU A 248 -16.00 -8.37 22.83
N ASN A 249 -15.98 -9.69 22.62
CA ASN A 249 -16.99 -10.63 23.09
C ASN A 249 -18.43 -10.21 22.73
N VAL A 250 -18.64 -9.76 21.49
CA VAL A 250 -19.94 -9.24 21.03
C VAL A 250 -21.05 -10.29 21.15
N ASP A 251 -20.72 -11.54 20.79
CA ASP A 251 -21.70 -12.64 20.74
C ASP A 251 -21.73 -13.46 22.05
N GLY A 252 -20.90 -13.13 23.04
CA GLY A 252 -20.80 -13.87 24.31
C GLY A 252 -20.12 -15.24 24.19
N THR A 253 -19.50 -15.55 23.05
CA THR A 253 -18.92 -16.86 22.73
C THR A 253 -17.65 -17.18 23.52
N PHE A 254 -16.95 -16.17 24.02
CA PHE A 254 -15.69 -16.32 24.76
C PHE A 254 -15.79 -15.62 26.12
N ASP A 255 -15.07 -16.10 27.12
CA ASP A 255 -15.13 -15.52 28.46
C ASP A 255 -14.26 -14.25 28.61
N ASP A 256 -13.24 -14.09 27.76
CA ASP A 256 -12.24 -13.02 27.87
C ASP A 256 -12.45 -11.91 26.83
N ARG A 257 -12.73 -10.69 27.32
CA ARG A 257 -12.83 -9.48 26.50
C ARG A 257 -11.49 -8.75 26.42
N HIS A 258 -11.03 -8.49 25.19
CA HIS A 258 -9.79 -7.79 24.87
C HIS A 258 -10.09 -6.51 24.07
N LEU A 259 -10.37 -5.40 24.77
CA LEU A 259 -10.75 -4.12 24.14
C LEU A 259 -9.70 -3.59 23.15
N GLY A 260 -8.41 -3.64 23.49
CA GLY A 260 -7.34 -3.15 22.62
C GLY A 260 -7.22 -3.94 21.30
N ASP A 261 -7.35 -5.26 21.37
CA ASP A 261 -7.35 -6.12 20.18
C ASP A 261 -8.60 -5.85 19.34
N GLY A 262 -9.77 -5.71 19.99
CA GLY A 262 -11.02 -5.37 19.34
C GLY A 262 -10.96 -4.05 18.57
N ILE A 263 -10.43 -2.99 19.18
CA ILE A 263 -10.19 -1.71 18.52
C ILE A 263 -9.24 -1.88 17.32
N THR A 264 -8.15 -2.65 17.49
CA THR A 264 -7.17 -2.85 16.43
C THR A 264 -7.79 -3.49 15.19
N TYR A 265 -8.54 -4.58 15.37
CA TYR A 265 -9.21 -5.28 14.26
C TYR A 265 -10.35 -4.46 13.66
N LEU A 266 -11.24 -3.89 14.50
CA LEU A 266 -12.41 -3.17 14.00
C LEU A 266 -12.04 -1.84 13.34
N ARG A 267 -10.98 -1.17 13.79
CA ARG A 267 -10.42 -0.02 13.07
C ARG A 267 -9.98 -0.40 11.66
N ALA A 268 -9.25 -1.50 11.52
CA ALA A 268 -8.81 -1.99 10.21
C ALA A 268 -10.01 -2.35 9.31
N ALA A 269 -11.01 -3.06 9.83
CA ALA A 269 -12.23 -3.39 9.10
C ALA A 269 -13.04 -2.14 8.74
N SER A 270 -13.17 -1.15 9.64
CA SER A 270 -13.92 0.07 9.38
C SER A 270 -13.32 0.93 8.25
N ALA A 271 -12.01 0.87 8.05
CA ALA A 271 -11.34 1.60 6.99
C ALA A 271 -11.64 0.97 5.61
N ALA A 272 -11.73 -0.36 5.51
CA ALA A 272 -11.82 -1.10 4.25
C ALA A 272 -13.18 -1.02 3.52
N GLY A 273 -14.00 0.00 3.75
CA GLY A 273 -15.28 0.20 3.05
C GLY A 273 -15.27 1.38 2.07
N ASP A 274 -14.69 2.52 2.48
CA ASP A 274 -15.06 3.81 1.87
C ASP A 274 -13.90 4.54 1.17
N TRP A 275 -12.65 4.32 1.58
CA TRP A 275 -11.54 5.10 1.02
C TRP A 275 -11.15 4.69 -0.40
N GLY A 276 -11.41 3.47 -0.85
CA GLY A 276 -10.96 3.01 -2.18
C GLY A 276 -11.47 3.90 -3.31
N LYS A 277 -12.76 4.26 -3.25
CA LYS A 277 -13.39 5.16 -4.23
C LYS A 277 -12.82 6.57 -4.17
N VAL A 278 -12.72 7.14 -2.97
CA VAL A 278 -12.21 8.51 -2.77
C VAL A 278 -10.73 8.61 -3.15
N ALA A 279 -9.92 7.60 -2.80
CA ALA A 279 -8.52 7.52 -3.17
C ALA A 279 -8.32 7.42 -4.69
N ARG A 280 -9.14 6.60 -5.39
CA ARG A 280 -9.13 6.55 -6.86
C ARG A 280 -9.50 7.89 -7.48
N GLN A 281 -10.55 8.55 -6.98
CA GLN A 281 -10.94 9.88 -7.44
C GLN A 281 -9.80 10.90 -7.22
N GLY A 282 -9.12 10.84 -6.08
CA GLY A 282 -7.96 11.69 -5.77
C GLY A 282 -6.81 11.47 -6.74
N PHE A 283 -6.56 10.21 -7.09
CA PHE A 283 -5.56 9.83 -8.09
C PHE A 283 -5.94 10.31 -9.50
N ASP A 284 -7.20 10.14 -9.90
CA ASP A 284 -7.71 10.63 -11.19
C ASP A 284 -7.62 12.17 -11.31
N ALA A 285 -7.89 12.88 -10.21
CA ALA A 285 -7.72 14.33 -10.15
C ALA A 285 -6.24 14.72 -10.29
N TYR A 286 -5.33 13.96 -9.66
CA TYR A 286 -3.88 14.14 -9.84
C TYR A 286 -3.45 13.96 -11.31
N LEU A 287 -3.90 12.89 -11.98
CA LEU A 287 -3.57 12.64 -13.39
C LEU A 287 -4.06 13.78 -14.32
N LYS A 288 -5.12 14.47 -13.93
CA LYS A 288 -5.66 15.65 -14.64
C LYS A 288 -4.97 16.96 -14.26
N HIS A 289 -3.95 16.92 -13.40
CA HIS A 289 -3.29 18.08 -12.81
C HIS A 289 -4.21 18.97 -11.96
N GLU A 290 -5.31 18.42 -11.43
CA GLU A 290 -6.24 19.12 -10.54
C GLU A 290 -5.79 19.00 -9.07
N TYR A 291 -4.59 19.51 -8.74
CA TYR A 291 -3.94 19.24 -7.45
C TYR A 291 -4.77 19.65 -6.23
N HIS A 292 -5.48 20.77 -6.26
CA HIS A 292 -6.35 21.18 -5.15
C HIS A 292 -7.54 20.22 -4.92
N HIS A 293 -8.08 19.66 -6.00
CA HIS A 293 -9.15 18.68 -5.93
C HIS A 293 -8.61 17.35 -5.38
N ALA A 294 -7.45 16.90 -5.87
CA ALA A 294 -6.75 15.73 -5.35
C ALA A 294 -6.45 15.87 -3.84
N ILE A 295 -5.97 17.04 -3.41
CA ILE A 295 -5.70 17.35 -1.99
C ILE A 295 -6.97 17.20 -1.15
N TRP A 296 -8.11 17.73 -1.60
CA TRP A 296 -9.37 17.60 -0.87
C TRP A 296 -9.78 16.13 -0.70
N LEU A 297 -9.69 15.35 -1.78
CA LEU A 297 -10.03 13.92 -1.77
C LEU A 297 -9.09 13.11 -0.87
N TYR A 298 -7.77 13.40 -0.88
CA TYR A 298 -6.85 12.70 0.02
C TYR A 298 -6.98 13.13 1.48
N HIS A 299 -7.46 14.35 1.78
CA HIS A 299 -7.86 14.70 3.15
C HIS A 299 -9.03 13.84 3.62
N GLU A 300 -10.06 13.69 2.79
CA GLU A 300 -11.20 12.82 3.10
C GLU A 300 -10.77 11.35 3.27
N ALA A 301 -9.97 10.81 2.35
CA ALA A 301 -9.43 9.46 2.46
C ALA A 301 -8.56 9.29 3.72
N ARG A 302 -7.77 10.32 4.09
CA ARG A 302 -6.98 10.33 5.32
C ARG A 302 -7.88 10.24 6.55
N GLU A 303 -9.03 10.93 6.57
CA GLU A 303 -10.01 10.86 7.67
C GLU A 303 -10.64 9.47 7.81
N TYR A 304 -10.84 8.75 6.70
CA TYR A 304 -11.27 7.34 6.70
C TYR A 304 -10.17 6.35 7.11
N GLY A 305 -8.92 6.82 7.21
CA GLY A 305 -7.79 5.99 7.60
C GLY A 305 -7.09 5.31 6.44
N TYR A 306 -7.20 5.82 5.20
CA TYR A 306 -6.38 5.38 4.08
C TYR A 306 -4.89 5.60 4.41
N PRO A 307 -4.08 4.54 4.55
CA PRO A 307 -2.73 4.65 5.10
C PRO A 307 -1.79 5.48 4.22
N VAL A 308 -1.98 5.44 2.90
CA VAL A 308 -1.13 6.14 1.92
C VAL A 308 -1.54 7.62 1.74
N ALA A 309 -2.68 8.02 2.31
CA ALA A 309 -3.21 9.38 2.13
C ALA A 309 -2.22 10.46 2.58
N ALA A 310 -1.57 10.25 3.72
CA ALA A 310 -0.63 11.22 4.30
C ALA A 310 0.59 11.43 3.39
N GLY A 311 1.15 10.34 2.84
CA GLY A 311 2.23 10.43 1.85
C GLY A 311 1.81 11.16 0.58
N ASN A 312 0.61 10.87 0.08
CA ASN A 312 0.05 11.55 -1.10
C ASN A 312 -0.20 13.04 -0.84
N LEU A 313 -0.71 13.40 0.34
CA LEU A 313 -0.89 14.80 0.75
C LEU A 313 0.46 15.52 0.86
N ALA A 314 1.48 14.90 1.45
CA ALA A 314 2.82 15.48 1.53
C ALA A 314 3.34 15.84 0.13
N PHE A 315 3.26 14.89 -0.80
CA PHE A 315 3.65 15.10 -2.20
C PHE A 315 2.82 16.20 -2.88
N LEU A 316 1.49 16.15 -2.77
CA LEU A 316 0.61 17.12 -3.44
C LEU A 316 0.76 18.54 -2.91
N TYR A 317 1.05 18.71 -1.62
CA TYR A 317 1.35 20.03 -1.06
C TYR A 317 2.64 20.60 -1.65
N ASP A 318 3.69 19.79 -1.78
CA ASP A 318 4.93 20.21 -2.44
C ASP A 318 4.68 20.54 -3.92
N ALA A 319 3.97 19.66 -4.65
CA ALA A 319 3.65 19.85 -6.07
C ALA A 319 2.77 21.08 -6.35
N ALA A 320 1.84 21.40 -5.44
CA ALA A 320 0.99 22.58 -5.53
C ALA A 320 1.64 23.86 -4.99
N GLY A 321 2.89 23.80 -4.50
CA GLY A 321 3.59 24.95 -3.91
C GLY A 321 2.97 25.44 -2.60
N LEU A 322 2.29 24.56 -1.87
CA LEU A 322 1.68 24.84 -0.57
C LEU A 322 2.68 24.58 0.57
N ASN A 323 2.57 25.37 1.65
CA ASN A 323 3.31 25.12 2.88
C ASN A 323 2.65 23.99 3.70
N ASN A 324 3.40 23.40 4.64
CA ASN A 324 2.96 22.39 5.62
C ASN A 324 2.96 20.93 5.14
N SER A 325 3.68 20.58 4.07
CA SER A 325 3.91 19.17 3.71
C SER A 325 4.58 18.37 4.85
N ALA A 326 5.39 19.03 5.70
CA ALA A 326 5.99 18.40 6.88
C ALA A 326 4.96 17.83 7.87
N THR A 327 3.77 18.42 7.97
CA THR A 327 2.70 17.91 8.84
C THR A 327 2.24 16.53 8.37
N TYR A 328 2.10 16.33 7.06
CA TYR A 328 1.67 15.04 6.51
C TYR A 328 2.81 14.01 6.49
N LEU A 329 4.06 14.45 6.31
CA LEU A 329 5.22 13.57 6.41
C LEU A 329 5.37 12.92 7.79
N LEU A 330 4.87 13.54 8.87
CA LEU A 330 4.87 12.94 10.22
C LEU A 330 3.94 11.72 10.33
N GLU A 331 2.96 11.61 9.43
CA GLU A 331 1.96 10.55 9.42
C GLU A 331 2.11 9.58 8.23
N ALA A 332 3.00 9.90 7.30
CA ALA A 332 3.29 9.09 6.13
C ALA A 332 3.86 7.72 6.53
N THR A 333 3.46 6.67 5.80
CA THR A 333 3.89 5.29 6.05
C THR A 333 5.17 4.92 5.30
N GLU A 334 5.56 5.75 4.34
CA GLU A 334 6.72 5.60 3.49
C GLU A 334 8.02 5.74 4.30
N VAL A 335 8.97 4.82 4.11
CA VAL A 335 10.22 4.77 4.88
C VAL A 335 11.10 6.01 4.63
N GLU A 336 10.94 6.64 3.46
CA GLU A 336 11.60 7.87 3.05
C GLU A 336 10.98 9.14 3.68
N ALA A 337 9.85 9.05 4.37
CA ALA A 337 9.21 10.20 5.02
C ALA A 337 10.15 10.87 6.05
N SER A 338 10.88 10.07 6.83
CA SER A 338 11.92 10.53 7.76
C SER A 338 13.03 11.31 7.04
N LEU A 339 13.44 10.87 5.85
CA LEU A 339 14.45 11.58 5.05
C LEU A 339 13.93 12.95 4.60
N ARG A 340 12.70 13.00 4.07
CA ARG A 340 12.07 14.25 3.62
C ARG A 340 11.86 15.23 4.78
N LEU A 341 11.46 14.76 5.96
CA LEU A 341 11.39 15.58 7.18
C LEU A 341 12.76 16.18 7.54
N GLY A 342 13.81 15.37 7.46
CA GLY A 342 15.19 15.83 7.66
C GLY A 342 15.54 16.98 6.73
N ASP A 343 15.20 16.87 5.44
CA ASP A 343 15.41 17.93 4.46
C ASP A 343 14.56 19.18 4.76
N CYS A 344 13.29 19.03 5.10
CA CYS A 344 12.42 20.16 5.46
C CYS A 344 13.03 20.99 6.61
N TYR A 345 13.50 20.33 7.67
CA TYR A 345 14.18 21.02 8.78
C TYR A 345 15.59 21.50 8.42
N TYR A 346 16.30 20.83 7.52
CA TYR A 346 17.63 21.29 7.10
C TYR A 346 17.56 22.63 6.34
N TYR A 347 16.58 22.78 5.45
CA TYR A 347 16.43 23.98 4.62
C TYR A 347 15.45 25.02 5.17
N GLY A 348 14.66 24.68 6.19
CA GLY A 348 13.54 25.52 6.63
C GLY A 348 12.45 25.65 5.56
N LYS A 349 12.03 24.52 4.99
CA LYS A 349 10.97 24.40 3.97
C LYS A 349 9.79 23.60 4.50
N CYS A 350 8.78 23.33 3.67
CA CYS A 350 7.65 22.47 4.02
C CYS A 350 6.78 22.97 5.19
N GLY A 351 6.84 24.28 5.50
CA GLY A 351 6.13 24.89 6.64
C GLY A 351 6.86 24.81 7.99
N VAL A 352 8.14 24.41 8.03
CA VAL A 352 8.94 24.40 9.26
C VAL A 352 10.14 25.35 9.16
N GLU A 353 10.58 25.86 10.31
CA GLU A 353 11.83 26.64 10.41
C GLU A 353 13.06 25.73 10.33
N SER A 354 14.17 26.28 9.84
CA SER A 354 15.44 25.55 9.75
C SER A 354 15.94 25.17 11.15
N SER A 355 16.12 23.87 11.40
CA SER A 355 16.67 23.32 12.63
C SER A 355 17.63 22.17 12.33
N VAL A 356 18.92 22.42 12.54
CA VAL A 356 19.98 21.43 12.30
C VAL A 356 19.87 20.24 13.25
N GLN A 357 19.42 20.47 14.49
CA GLN A 357 19.21 19.41 15.47
C GLN A 357 18.07 18.47 15.04
N LEU A 358 16.95 19.02 14.56
CA LEU A 358 15.83 18.22 14.07
C LEU A 358 16.17 17.54 12.74
N ALA A 359 16.89 18.21 11.84
CA ALA A 359 17.40 17.59 10.62
C ALA A 359 18.28 16.37 10.94
N MET A 360 19.23 16.52 11.86
CA MET A 360 20.08 15.42 12.34
C MET A 360 19.26 14.27 12.94
N TYR A 361 18.24 14.57 13.75
CA TYR A 361 17.34 13.58 14.32
C TYR A 361 16.63 12.77 13.24
N TRP A 362 16.00 13.45 12.28
CA TRP A 362 15.23 12.80 11.22
C TRP A 362 16.11 12.04 10.22
N TYR A 363 17.30 12.54 9.86
CA TYR A 363 18.24 11.75 9.06
C TYR A 363 18.77 10.53 9.80
N THR A 364 18.97 10.62 11.12
CA THR A 364 19.36 9.46 11.94
C THR A 364 18.24 8.42 11.96
N ARG A 365 16.98 8.87 12.05
CA ARG A 365 15.81 7.98 11.95
C ARG A 365 15.70 7.34 10.57
N ALA A 366 15.84 8.10 9.48
CA ALA A 366 15.86 7.58 8.13
C ALA A 366 16.97 6.52 7.94
N SER A 367 18.16 6.76 8.49
CA SER A 367 19.24 5.77 8.53
C SER A 367 18.86 4.51 9.31
N ALA A 368 18.14 4.63 10.43
CA ALA A 368 17.66 3.49 11.20
C ALA A 368 16.59 2.69 10.43
N ASP A 369 15.73 3.39 9.69
CA ASP A 369 14.68 2.84 8.83
C ASP A 369 15.24 2.22 7.53
N GLY A 370 16.57 2.29 7.32
CA GLY A 370 17.26 1.63 6.21
C GLY A 370 17.55 2.52 5.00
N VAL A 371 17.25 3.82 5.08
CA VAL A 371 17.48 4.77 3.99
C VAL A 371 18.95 5.22 3.96
N SER A 372 19.69 4.80 2.93
CA SER A 372 21.14 5.05 2.79
C SER A 372 21.49 6.55 2.72
N VAL A 373 20.65 7.35 2.06
CA VAL A 373 20.81 8.82 1.99
C VAL A 373 20.72 9.46 3.37
N GLY A 374 19.85 8.96 4.25
CA GLY A 374 19.77 9.39 5.65
C GLY A 374 21.07 9.14 6.39
N ALA A 375 21.66 7.95 6.20
CA ALA A 375 22.96 7.63 6.80
C ALA A 375 24.08 8.53 6.25
N TYR A 376 24.10 8.76 4.94
CA TYR A 376 25.05 9.69 4.32
C TYR A 376 24.95 11.10 4.90
N ASN A 377 23.73 11.64 5.02
CA ASN A 377 23.50 13.00 5.51
C ASN A 377 23.95 13.17 6.97
N VAL A 378 23.74 12.16 7.82
CA VAL A 378 24.30 12.16 9.19
C VAL A 378 25.83 12.19 9.13
N GLY A 379 26.44 11.38 8.27
CA GLY A 379 27.89 11.35 8.08
C GLY A 379 28.44 12.72 7.69
N PHE A 380 27.81 13.35 6.70
CA PHE A 380 28.14 14.68 6.19
C PHE A 380 28.03 15.76 7.26
N MET A 381 26.93 15.79 8.03
CA MET A 381 26.74 16.78 9.09
C MET A 381 27.80 16.65 10.20
N ASN A 382 28.23 15.43 10.53
CA ASN A 382 29.30 15.18 11.52
C ASN A 382 30.69 15.54 10.97
N GLU A 383 30.95 15.34 9.68
CA GLU A 383 32.22 15.69 9.04
C GLU A 383 32.45 17.21 9.06
N PHE A 384 31.43 17.98 8.73
CA PHE A 384 31.54 19.43 8.55
C PHE A 384 31.11 20.25 9.76
N GLY A 385 30.50 19.63 10.78
CA GLY A 385 30.04 20.35 11.97
C GLY A 385 28.95 21.37 11.65
N ILE A 386 28.00 20.96 10.80
CA ILE A 386 26.93 21.85 10.31
C ILE A 386 26.12 22.41 11.49
N GLY A 387 25.77 23.70 11.42
CA GLY A 387 24.89 24.35 12.41
C GLY A 387 25.44 24.43 13.83
N GLY A 388 26.77 24.41 14.00
CA GLY A 388 27.40 24.47 15.32
C GLY A 388 27.57 23.10 15.99
N LEU A 389 27.27 22.00 15.29
CA LEU A 389 27.62 20.66 15.75
C LEU A 389 29.14 20.51 15.84
N PRO A 390 29.68 19.88 16.90
CA PRO A 390 31.10 19.58 16.96
C PRO A 390 31.45 18.59 15.86
N VAL A 391 32.54 18.85 15.14
CA VAL A 391 33.01 17.93 14.12
C VAL A 391 33.42 16.60 14.75
N ASN A 392 32.88 15.50 14.23
CA ASN A 392 33.13 14.15 14.69
C ASN A 392 33.46 13.22 13.52
N VAL A 393 34.75 13.06 13.26
CA VAL A 393 35.28 12.28 12.13
C VAL A 393 34.97 10.78 12.27
N ASP A 394 35.05 10.24 13.48
CA ASP A 394 34.78 8.81 13.74
C ASP A 394 33.31 8.48 13.47
N ARG A 395 32.40 9.35 13.94
CA ARG A 395 30.97 9.22 13.66
C ARG A 395 30.67 9.40 12.18
N ALA A 396 31.29 10.37 11.52
CA ALA A 396 31.14 10.57 10.08
C ALA A 396 31.51 9.30 9.30
N LYS A 397 32.66 8.70 9.63
CA LYS A 397 33.12 7.44 9.04
C LYS A 397 32.11 6.30 9.24
N GLN A 398 31.64 6.07 10.48
CA GLN A 398 30.67 5.01 10.76
C GLN A 398 29.40 5.13 9.93
N TYR A 399 28.88 6.34 9.77
CA TYR A 399 27.66 6.58 9.00
C TYR A 399 27.87 6.46 7.49
N TYR A 400 29.05 6.80 6.97
CA TYR A 400 29.41 6.52 5.58
C TYR A 400 29.58 5.02 5.29
N GLU A 401 30.20 4.26 6.21
CA GLU A 401 30.24 2.79 6.10
C GLU A 401 28.83 2.21 6.11
N ARG A 402 27.97 2.67 7.03
CA ARG A 402 26.56 2.28 7.08
C ARG A 402 25.80 2.60 5.79
N ALA A 403 26.01 3.77 5.20
CA ALA A 403 25.35 4.13 3.94
C ALA A 403 25.72 3.15 2.81
N MET A 404 26.96 2.66 2.79
CA MET A 404 27.42 1.61 1.86
C MET A 404 26.78 0.26 2.14
N ASP A 405 26.63 -0.12 3.42
CA ASP A 405 25.99 -1.38 3.81
C ASP A 405 24.49 -1.39 3.47
N LEU A 406 23.81 -0.24 3.61
CA LEU A 406 22.37 -0.10 3.31
C LEU A 406 22.07 -0.10 1.80
N SER A 407 23.01 0.32 0.97
CA SER A 407 22.82 0.39 -0.49
C SER A 407 24.11 0.00 -1.22
N PRO A 408 24.46 -1.30 -1.22
CA PRO A 408 25.68 -1.79 -1.84
C PRO A 408 25.57 -1.72 -3.36
N SER A 409 26.12 -0.67 -3.95
CA SER A 409 26.26 -0.52 -5.40
C SER A 409 27.62 0.09 -5.74
N TRP A 410 28.01 0.07 -7.02
CA TRP A 410 29.28 0.68 -7.42
C TRP A 410 29.21 2.21 -7.27
N GLU A 411 28.04 2.81 -7.50
CA GLU A 411 27.76 4.24 -7.30
C GLU A 411 27.99 4.63 -5.84
N THR A 412 27.34 3.90 -4.92
CA THR A 412 27.48 4.11 -3.48
C THR A 412 28.92 3.90 -3.05
N TRP A 413 29.57 2.83 -3.50
CA TRP A 413 30.99 2.57 -3.20
C TRP A 413 31.87 3.73 -3.63
N PHE A 414 31.65 4.30 -4.83
CA PHE A 414 32.43 5.41 -5.33
C PHE A 414 32.23 6.68 -4.48
N VAL A 415 30.98 7.05 -4.19
CA VAL A 415 30.61 8.22 -3.38
C VAL A 415 31.18 8.12 -1.95
N ILE A 416 31.03 6.95 -1.33
CA ILE A 416 31.52 6.69 0.02
C ILE A 416 33.04 6.67 0.04
N THR A 417 33.69 6.03 -0.92
CA THR A 417 35.16 6.00 -1.03
C THR A 417 35.73 7.41 -1.11
N LEU A 418 35.16 8.27 -1.96
CA LEU A 418 35.60 9.66 -2.06
C LEU A 418 35.41 10.43 -0.75
N SER A 419 34.28 10.22 -0.08
CA SER A 419 33.99 10.82 1.23
C SER A 419 35.00 10.35 2.30
N MET A 420 35.41 9.07 2.26
CA MET A 420 36.45 8.53 3.14
C MET A 420 37.84 9.12 2.86
N TYR A 421 38.18 9.31 1.58
CA TYR A 421 39.40 10.02 1.19
C TYR A 421 39.38 11.46 1.71
N ARG A 422 38.25 12.16 1.57
CA ARG A 422 38.07 13.52 2.10
C ARG A 422 38.26 13.58 3.62
N LEU A 423 37.67 12.66 4.38
CA LEU A 423 37.87 12.57 5.83
C LEU A 423 39.34 12.39 6.22
N LYS A 424 40.10 11.58 5.47
CA LYS A 424 41.52 11.32 5.73
C LYS A 424 42.43 12.53 5.44
N PHE A 425 42.14 13.28 4.37
CA PHE A 425 43.03 14.33 3.86
C PHE A 425 42.57 15.77 4.17
N GLY A 426 41.32 15.98 4.57
CA GLY A 426 40.73 17.29 4.91
C GLY A 426 41.27 17.93 6.20
N SER A 427 42.14 17.25 6.95
CA SER A 427 42.92 17.82 8.05
C SER A 427 44.18 18.56 7.57
N SER A 428 44.62 18.33 6.32
CA SER A 428 45.90 18.83 5.78
C SER A 428 45.75 20.05 4.87
N PHE A 429 44.57 20.22 4.25
CA PHE A 429 44.15 21.46 3.59
C PHE A 429 43.09 22.09 4.49
N GLY A 430 43.42 23.20 5.17
CA GLY A 430 42.53 23.81 6.16
C GLY A 430 41.09 23.83 5.68
N ARG A 431 40.16 23.28 6.49
CA ARG A 431 38.71 23.19 6.20
C ARG A 431 38.25 24.54 5.68
N ALA A 432 38.17 24.67 4.35
CA ALA A 432 37.98 25.95 3.72
C ALA A 432 36.64 26.52 4.21
N THR A 433 36.70 27.74 4.72
CA THR A 433 35.59 28.59 5.15
C THR A 433 34.71 29.04 3.96
N THR A 434 34.44 28.13 3.00
CA THR A 434 33.70 28.41 1.77
C THR A 434 32.30 27.79 1.73
N THR A 435 31.78 27.27 2.84
CA THR A 435 30.41 26.69 2.87
C THR A 435 29.33 27.66 3.39
N ALA A 436 29.69 28.71 4.12
CA ALA A 436 28.71 29.67 4.65
C ALA A 436 28.20 30.68 3.60
N ALA A 437 28.98 30.98 2.55
CA ALA A 437 28.63 32.00 1.56
C ALA A 437 27.74 31.50 0.40
N ALA A 438 27.65 30.17 0.19
CA ALA A 438 26.83 29.59 -0.88
C ALA A 438 25.33 29.48 -0.53
N TYR A 439 24.91 29.97 0.64
CA TYR A 439 23.59 29.72 1.22
C TYR A 439 22.49 30.70 0.76
N SER A 440 22.79 31.71 -0.06
CA SER A 440 21.89 32.87 -0.22
C SER A 440 21.17 33.05 -1.55
N SER A 441 21.35 32.19 -2.56
CA SER A 441 20.63 32.42 -3.82
C SER A 441 20.40 31.17 -4.66
N VAL A 442 19.38 30.37 -4.35
CA VAL A 442 18.54 29.78 -5.41
C VAL A 442 17.11 29.63 -4.86
N LYS A 443 16.19 30.43 -5.42
CA LYS A 443 14.75 30.15 -5.37
C LYS A 443 14.44 29.21 -6.54
N ASP A 444 13.55 28.26 -6.26
CA ASP A 444 12.68 27.52 -7.19
C ASP A 444 12.86 25.99 -7.19
N SER A 445 11.73 25.31 -6.90
CA SER A 445 11.42 23.86 -6.87
C SER A 445 12.30 22.93 -5.99
N PHE A 446 11.64 22.01 -5.26
CA PHE A 446 12.26 21.07 -4.32
C PHE A 446 11.87 19.64 -4.71
N HIS A 447 12.81 18.88 -5.29
CA HIS A 447 12.58 17.46 -5.61
C HIS A 447 13.40 16.57 -4.65
N PRO A 448 12.77 15.64 -3.92
CA PRO A 448 13.44 14.72 -2.98
C PRO A 448 14.09 13.54 -3.69
N ALA A 449 15.43 13.52 -3.77
CA ALA A 449 16.16 12.32 -4.19
C ALA A 449 16.12 11.26 -3.07
N SER A 450 15.50 10.12 -3.35
CA SER A 450 15.42 8.95 -2.46
C SER A 450 16.64 8.02 -2.57
N THR A 451 17.45 8.19 -3.62
CA THR A 451 18.63 7.39 -3.91
C THR A 451 19.91 8.23 -3.90
N LEU A 452 21.04 7.56 -3.71
CA LEU A 452 22.34 8.18 -3.94
C LEU A 452 22.51 8.40 -5.47
N PRO A 453 22.83 9.62 -5.99
CA PRO A 453 23.08 9.89 -7.39
C PRO A 453 23.84 8.80 -8.13
N THR A 454 23.29 8.47 -9.29
CA THR A 454 23.94 7.71 -10.34
C THR A 454 24.83 8.64 -11.15
N ILE A 455 26.06 8.22 -11.45
CA ILE A 455 26.93 8.96 -12.36
C ILE A 455 26.50 8.59 -13.78
N ASP A 456 26.02 9.57 -14.54
CA ASP A 456 25.81 9.43 -15.98
C ASP A 456 27.17 9.51 -16.69
N TRP A 457 27.78 8.33 -16.91
CA TRP A 457 29.10 8.19 -17.51
C TRP A 457 29.16 8.60 -18.99
N GLU A 458 28.02 8.76 -19.66
CA GLU A 458 28.00 9.20 -21.06
C GLU A 458 28.42 10.68 -21.22
N ASN A 459 28.36 11.45 -20.12
CA ASN A 459 28.58 12.90 -20.13
C ASN A 459 29.88 13.39 -19.47
N ILE A 460 30.78 12.49 -18.99
CA ILE A 460 32.01 12.89 -18.28
C ILE A 460 33.27 12.56 -19.10
N GLY A 461 33.92 13.58 -19.65
CA GLY A 461 35.24 13.48 -20.26
C GLY A 461 36.34 13.16 -19.24
N LEU A 462 37.11 12.09 -19.50
CA LEU A 462 38.15 11.46 -18.67
C LEU A 462 39.24 12.39 -18.04
N GLY A 463 39.34 13.65 -18.45
CA GLY A 463 40.46 14.55 -18.07
C GLY A 463 40.26 15.45 -16.83
N VAL A 464 39.04 15.59 -16.31
CA VAL A 464 38.73 16.53 -15.19
C VAL A 464 38.63 15.82 -13.82
N VAL A 465 38.88 14.50 -13.81
CA VAL A 465 38.20 13.52 -12.94
C VAL A 465 38.80 13.33 -11.54
N VAL A 466 39.87 13.99 -11.09
CA VAL A 466 40.43 13.65 -9.75
C VAL A 466 40.55 14.83 -8.80
N VAL A 467 41.21 15.92 -9.19
CA VAL A 467 41.39 17.09 -8.30
C VAL A 467 40.17 18.02 -8.35
N GLY A 468 39.53 18.12 -9.52
CA GLY A 468 38.23 18.74 -9.69
C GLY A 468 37.17 17.95 -8.92
N LEU A 469 37.12 16.62 -9.02
CA LEU A 469 36.12 15.82 -8.32
C LEU A 469 36.22 15.88 -6.79
N VAL A 470 37.39 16.06 -6.17
CA VAL A 470 37.47 16.22 -4.70
C VAL A 470 36.93 17.58 -4.22
N ALA A 471 37.05 18.65 -5.03
CA ALA A 471 36.57 20.00 -4.70
C ALA A 471 35.17 20.32 -5.28
N VAL A 472 34.81 19.71 -6.41
CA VAL A 472 33.55 19.87 -7.17
C VAL A 472 32.54 18.78 -6.80
N LEU A 473 32.96 17.56 -6.40
CA LEU A 473 32.11 16.60 -5.66
C LEU A 473 32.09 16.88 -4.14
N SER A 474 32.44 18.11 -3.76
CA SER A 474 31.70 18.83 -2.73
C SER A 474 30.30 19.23 -3.27
N VAL A 475 29.69 18.43 -4.14
CA VAL A 475 28.27 18.54 -4.39
C VAL A 475 27.64 18.16 -3.06
N GLN A 476 27.08 19.16 -2.42
CA GLN A 476 26.08 18.97 -1.39
C GLN A 476 25.17 17.81 -1.82
N TYR A 477 25.20 16.69 -1.09
CA TYR A 477 24.10 15.71 -1.11
C TYR A 477 22.81 16.27 -0.50
N LEU A 478 22.91 17.53 -0.09
CA LEU A 478 21.84 18.45 0.16
C LEU A 478 21.45 19.10 -1.17
N ARG A 479 20.40 18.54 -1.78
CA ARG A 479 19.55 19.12 -2.84
C ARG A 479 20.02 20.49 -3.35
N ARG A 480 20.82 20.47 -4.42
CA ARG A 480 20.93 21.66 -5.27
C ARG A 480 19.74 21.65 -6.22
N SER A 481 19.06 22.80 -6.25
CA SER A 481 18.19 23.26 -7.32
C SER A 481 18.69 22.87 -8.70
#